data_AF-A0A845GDA6-F1
#
_entry.id   AF-A0A845GDA6-F1
#
_cell.length_a   1.000
_cell.length_b   1.000
_cell.length_c   1.000
_cell.angle_alpha   90.00
_cell.angle_beta   90.00
_cell.angle_gamma   90.00
#
_symmetry.space_group_name_H-M   'P 1'
#
loop_
_entity.id
_entity.type
_entity.pdbx_description
1 polymer ?
#
loop_
_entity_poly.entity_id
_entity_poly.type
_entity_poly.pdbx_seq_one_letter_code
_entity_poly.pdbx_strand_id
1 'polypeptide(L)'
;MRRGSDENTHRRICRKVHLAMDVNTGQVCVVLMTHQGVGDIQVPAALLGQISPDASIDIVGREGAYDTKTCHAAIAARAPRPSIPPREGAALCRQRMSGAAWRNEAITAIASSGRKNWKEASG
;
A
#
# COMPACT_ATOMS: atom_id res chain seq x y z
N MET A 1 35.55 -26.15 -35.04
CA MET A 1 34.94 -24.91 -35.56
C MET A 1 33.84 -24.48 -34.59
N ARG A 2 34.12 -23.53 -33.70
CA ARG A 2 33.15 -23.02 -32.71
C ARG A 2 32.28 -21.96 -33.40
N ARG A 3 30.97 -22.17 -33.49
CA ARG A 3 30.04 -21.07 -33.80
C ARG A 3 29.69 -20.40 -32.49
N GLY A 4 30.25 -19.21 -32.28
CA GLY A 4 29.77 -18.27 -31.29
C GLY A 4 28.46 -17.67 -31.78
N SER A 5 27.48 -17.67 -30.89
CA SER A 5 26.32 -16.79 -30.95
C SER A 5 25.99 -16.40 -29.52
N ASP A 6 26.91 -15.64 -28.90
CA ASP A 6 26.53 -14.75 -27.80
C ASP A 6 25.76 -13.61 -28.42
N GLU A 7 24.48 -13.88 -28.65
CA GLU A 7 23.47 -12.90 -28.98
C GLU A 7 23.31 -12.02 -27.74
N ASN A 8 24.06 -10.91 -27.73
CA ASN A 8 24.12 -9.94 -26.65
C ASN A 8 22.75 -9.30 -26.45
N THR A 9 21.87 -10.03 -25.77
CA THR A 9 20.52 -9.58 -25.42
C THR A 9 20.69 -8.60 -24.26
N HIS A 10 20.89 -7.32 -24.58
CA HIS A 10 20.88 -6.24 -23.62
C HIS A 10 19.51 -6.19 -22.92
N ARG A 11 19.35 -6.97 -21.85
CA ARG A 11 18.10 -7.00 -21.09
C ARG A 11 17.96 -5.67 -20.35
N ARG A 12 16.93 -4.91 -20.71
CA ARG A 12 16.57 -3.69 -19.98
C ARG A 12 16.21 -4.07 -18.54
N ILE A 13 16.82 -3.39 -17.58
CA ILE A 13 16.51 -3.50 -16.15
C ILE A 13 15.68 -2.27 -15.79
N CYS A 14 14.48 -2.48 -15.24
CA CYS A 14 13.63 -1.41 -14.74
C CYS A 14 13.85 -1.19 -13.23
N ARG A 15 13.64 0.05 -12.78
CA ARG A 15 13.47 0.40 -11.36
C ARG A 15 12.00 0.74 -11.13
N LYS A 16 11.50 0.42 -9.94
CA LYS A 16 10.16 0.84 -9.51
C LYS A 16 10.28 2.14 -8.73
N VAL A 17 9.37 3.07 -8.96
CA VAL A 17 9.23 4.30 -8.18
C VAL A 17 7.92 4.22 -7.40
N HIS A 18 8.01 4.36 -6.09
CA HIS A 18 6.88 4.37 -5.16
C HIS A 18 6.72 5.77 -4.60
N LEU A 19 5.53 6.35 -4.73
CA LEU A 19 5.24 7.72 -4.32
C LEU A 19 4.20 7.72 -3.20
N ALA A 20 4.29 8.68 -2.30
CA ALA A 20 3.14 9.12 -1.51
C ALA A 20 2.91 10.61 -1.75
N MET A 21 1.64 10.97 -1.89
CA MET A 21 1.21 12.32 -2.18
C MET A 21 0.25 12.78 -1.09
N ASP A 22 0.30 14.06 -0.78
CA ASP A 22 -0.74 14.72 -0.01
C ASP A 22 -1.99 14.86 -0.88
N VAL A 23 -3.13 14.35 -0.39
CA VAL A 23 -4.38 14.32 -1.17
C VAL A 23 -5.00 15.71 -1.33
N ASN A 24 -4.73 16.64 -0.42
CA ASN A 24 -5.31 17.98 -0.42
C ASN A 24 -4.54 18.91 -1.36
N THR A 25 -3.21 18.79 -1.40
CA THR A 25 -2.35 19.67 -2.21
C THR A 25 -1.90 19.03 -3.52
N GLY A 26 -2.00 17.71 -3.65
CA GLY A 26 -1.45 16.95 -4.78
C GLY A 26 0.08 16.89 -4.81
N GLN A 27 0.76 17.38 -3.76
CA GLN A 27 2.23 17.40 -3.72
C GLN A 27 2.77 16.02 -3.36
N VAL A 28 3.90 15.64 -3.97
CA VAL A 28 4.65 14.43 -3.61
C VAL A 28 5.37 14.68 -2.30
N CYS A 29 5.04 13.90 -1.26
CA CYS A 29 5.65 14.02 0.06
C CYS A 29 6.90 13.15 0.20
N VAL A 30 6.86 11.93 -0.36
CA VAL A 30 7.97 10.98 -0.29
C VAL A 30 8.07 10.15 -1.56
N VAL A 31 9.31 9.75 -1.89
CA VAL A 31 9.65 8.94 -3.06
C VAL A 31 10.59 7.83 -2.62
N LEU A 32 10.28 6.58 -2.96
CA LEU A 32 11.20 5.46 -2.81
C LEU A 32 11.43 4.80 -4.15
N MET A 33 12.69 4.66 -4.55
CA MET A 33 13.07 3.88 -5.73
C MET A 33 13.60 2.51 -5.32
N THR A 34 13.04 1.44 -5.88
CA THR A 34 13.45 0.06 -5.57
C THR A 34 13.89 -0.70 -6.83
N HIS A 35 14.62 -1.79 -6.63
CA HIS A 35 14.85 -2.75 -7.71
C HIS A 35 13.51 -3.42 -8.13
N GLN A 36 13.42 -3.86 -9.38
CA GLN A 36 12.23 -4.55 -9.94
C GLN A 36 11.76 -5.77 -9.12
N GLY A 37 12.68 -6.46 -8.44
CA GLY A 37 12.38 -7.64 -7.63
C GLY A 37 11.70 -7.35 -6.29
N VAL A 38 11.59 -6.08 -5.87
CA VAL A 38 10.90 -5.72 -4.63
C VAL A 38 9.40 -5.65 -4.89
N GLY A 39 8.62 -6.42 -4.12
CA GLY A 39 7.17 -6.42 -4.19
C GLY A 39 6.57 -5.18 -3.51
N ASP A 40 5.45 -4.68 -4.03
CA ASP A 40 4.89 -3.40 -3.61
C ASP A 40 4.36 -3.45 -2.15
N ILE A 41 4.00 -4.65 -1.67
CA ILE A 41 3.57 -4.94 -0.29
C ILE A 41 4.74 -4.81 0.72
N GLN A 42 5.99 -4.89 0.27
CA GLN A 42 7.18 -4.79 1.13
C GLN A 42 7.62 -3.34 1.39
N VAL A 43 7.11 -2.39 0.62
CA VAL A 43 7.53 -0.99 0.61
C VAL A 43 6.90 -0.07 1.67
N PRO A 44 5.65 -0.26 2.15
CA PRO A 44 4.96 0.73 2.97
C PRO A 44 5.75 1.23 4.18
N ALA A 45 6.42 0.34 4.92
CA ALA A 45 7.19 0.74 6.09
C ALA A 45 8.36 1.68 5.73
N ALA A 46 9.14 1.31 4.71
CA ALA A 46 10.28 2.11 4.25
C ALA A 46 9.85 3.45 3.62
N LEU A 47 8.70 3.47 2.93
CA LEU A 47 8.18 4.69 2.33
C LEU A 47 7.63 5.65 3.40
N LEU A 48 6.81 5.17 4.33
CA LEU A 48 6.23 6.00 5.40
C LEU A 48 7.26 6.42 6.45
N GLY A 49 8.35 5.66 6.60
CA GLY A 49 9.47 6.01 7.47
C GLY A 49 10.28 7.23 7.00
N GLN A 50 10.13 7.65 5.74
CA GLN A 50 10.78 8.88 5.22
C GLN A 50 10.03 10.15 5.64
N ILE A 51 8.75 10.05 6.00
CA ILE A 51 7.99 11.19 6.52
C ILE A 51 8.53 11.49 7.91
N SER A 52 8.78 12.78 8.22
CA SER A 52 9.24 13.19 9.55
C SER A 52 8.36 12.60 10.67
N PRO A 53 8.93 12.09 11.77
CA PRO A 53 8.15 11.60 12.91
C PRO A 53 7.11 12.61 13.42
N ASP A 54 7.43 13.90 13.35
CA ASP A 54 6.59 15.01 13.83
C ASP A 54 5.50 15.42 12.83
N ALA A 55 5.57 14.95 11.58
CA ALA A 55 4.54 15.22 10.59
C ALA A 55 3.35 14.28 10.81
N SER A 56 2.16 14.86 10.96
CA SER A 56 0.91 14.12 11.11
C SER A 56 0.47 13.49 9.79
N ILE A 57 0.08 12.22 9.84
CA ILE A 57 -0.56 11.51 8.72
C ILE A 57 -1.93 11.08 9.20
N ASP A 58 -3.00 11.63 8.61
CA ASP A 58 -4.36 11.30 9.05
C ASP A 58 -4.85 9.98 8.47
N ILE A 59 -4.69 9.82 7.15
CA ILE A 59 -5.19 8.67 6.39
C ILE A 59 -4.12 8.22 5.41
N VAL A 60 -3.91 6.92 5.28
CA VAL A 60 -3.10 6.33 4.20
C VAL A 60 -4.00 5.51 3.28
N GLY A 61 -4.21 6.01 2.07
CA GLY A 61 -4.93 5.32 1.00
C GLY A 61 -4.04 4.36 0.21
N ARG A 62 -4.49 3.12 -0.01
CA ARG A 62 -3.84 2.16 -0.93
C ARG A 62 -4.87 1.21 -1.55
N GLU A 63 -4.48 0.58 -2.65
CA GLU A 63 -5.29 -0.44 -3.32
C GLU A 63 -5.51 -1.69 -2.47
N GLY A 64 -6.56 -2.46 -2.78
CA GLY A 64 -6.91 -3.68 -2.02
C GLY A 64 -5.84 -4.78 -2.05
N ALA A 65 -4.87 -4.70 -2.96
CA ALA A 65 -3.67 -5.54 -2.92
C ALA A 65 -2.89 -5.38 -1.59
N TYR A 66 -3.00 -4.22 -0.93
CA TYR A 66 -2.37 -3.91 0.35
C TYR A 66 -3.17 -4.40 1.56
N ASP A 67 -4.32 -5.06 1.39
CA ASP A 67 -5.08 -5.69 2.48
C ASP A 67 -4.35 -6.92 3.04
N THR A 68 -3.22 -6.69 3.70
CA THR A 68 -2.34 -7.70 4.30
C THR A 68 -1.93 -7.26 5.70
N LYS A 69 -1.61 -8.21 6.57
CA LYS A 69 -1.21 -7.92 7.96
C LYS A 69 0.00 -6.99 8.03
N THR A 70 0.99 -7.22 7.17
CA THR A 70 2.23 -6.44 7.13
C THR A 70 1.98 -5.00 6.72
N CYS A 71 1.15 -4.75 5.70
CA CYS A 71 0.79 -3.39 5.29
C CYS A 71 0.00 -2.66 6.38
N HIS A 72 -1.00 -3.32 6.96
CA HIS A 72 -1.80 -2.75 8.05
C HIS A 72 -0.93 -2.40 9.26
N ALA A 73 0.03 -3.25 9.62
CA ALA A 73 0.98 -2.95 10.70
C ALA A 73 1.91 -1.77 10.36
N ALA A 74 2.45 -1.71 9.14
CA ALA A 74 3.30 -0.62 8.70
C ALA A 74 2.57 0.74 8.69
N ILE A 75 1.31 0.74 8.27
CA ILE A 75 0.48 1.97 8.27
C ILE A 75 0.12 2.36 9.70
N ALA A 76 -0.35 1.42 10.53
CA ALA A 76 -0.73 1.69 11.91
C ALA A 76 0.43 2.21 12.77
N ALA A 77 1.69 1.98 12.37
CA ALA A 77 2.86 2.54 13.04
C ALA A 77 3.08 4.04 12.77
N ARG A 78 2.45 4.61 11.74
CA ARG A 78 2.68 6.01 11.31
C ARG A 78 1.39 6.82 11.16
N ALA A 79 0.26 6.17 10.90
CA ALA A 79 -1.03 6.80 10.68
C ALA A 79 -2.12 6.11 11.51
N PRO A 80 -3.11 6.87 12.03
CA PRO A 80 -4.17 6.33 12.84
C PRO A 80 -5.20 5.56 12.01
N ARG A 81 -5.33 5.80 10.69
CA ARG A 81 -6.36 5.15 9.85
C ARG A 81 -5.82 4.70 8.47
N PRO A 82 -5.86 3.39 8.15
CA PRO A 82 -5.69 2.92 6.78
C PRO A 82 -7.00 3.04 5.99
N SER A 83 -6.96 3.65 4.80
CA SER A 83 -8.04 3.56 3.79
C SER A 83 -7.62 2.54 2.72
N ILE A 84 -7.73 1.26 3.07
CA ILE A 84 -7.42 0.13 2.19
C ILE A 84 -8.70 -0.66 1.95
N PRO A 85 -9.17 -0.77 0.70
CA PRO A 85 -10.33 -1.59 0.39
C PRO A 85 -10.07 -3.06 0.77
N PRO A 86 -10.87 -3.67 1.64
CA PRO A 86 -10.80 -5.10 1.90
C PRO A 86 -10.89 -5.89 0.60
N ARG A 87 -10.16 -7.01 0.50
CA ARG A 87 -10.26 -7.89 -0.69
C ARG A 87 -11.66 -8.50 -0.83
N GLU A 88 -11.99 -8.94 -2.04
CA GLU A 88 -13.20 -9.74 -2.25
C GLU A 88 -13.13 -11.03 -1.40
N GLY A 89 -14.26 -11.39 -0.77
CA GLY A 89 -14.30 -12.49 0.20
C GLY A 89 -13.60 -12.22 1.53
N ALA A 90 -13.19 -10.99 1.82
CA ALA A 90 -12.60 -10.65 3.12
C ALA A 90 -13.58 -10.92 4.27
N ALA A 91 -13.17 -11.81 5.18
CA ALA A 91 -13.87 -12.06 6.43
C ALA A 91 -13.35 -11.17 7.56
N LEU A 92 -14.19 -10.97 8.58
CA LEU A 92 -13.82 -10.28 9.81
C LEU A 92 -12.60 -10.94 10.45
N CYS A 93 -11.59 -10.13 10.76
CA CYS A 93 -10.39 -10.59 11.43
C CYS A 93 -10.65 -10.69 12.93
N ARG A 94 -10.57 -11.90 13.51
CA ARG A 94 -10.69 -12.13 14.96
C ARG A 94 -9.36 -11.97 15.70
N GLN A 95 -8.25 -11.82 14.98
CA GLN A 95 -6.92 -11.68 15.58
C GLN A 95 -6.67 -10.24 16.01
N ARG A 96 -5.94 -10.05 17.12
CA ARG A 96 -5.35 -8.74 17.47
C ARG A 96 -4.18 -8.45 16.54
N MET A 97 -4.47 -7.88 15.38
CA MET A 97 -3.46 -7.25 14.52
C MET A 97 -3.68 -5.73 14.50
N SER A 98 -2.59 -4.97 14.45
CA SER A 98 -2.64 -3.53 14.16
C SER A 98 -3.36 -3.31 12.83
N GLY A 99 -4.38 -2.45 12.81
CA GLY A 99 -5.24 -2.28 11.63
C GLY A 99 -6.54 -3.09 11.63
N ALA A 100 -6.70 -4.11 12.49
CA ALA A 100 -7.86 -5.03 12.45
C ALA A 100 -9.20 -4.32 12.63
N ALA A 101 -9.27 -3.35 13.56
CA ALA A 101 -10.50 -2.63 13.86
C ALA A 101 -11.02 -1.90 12.60
N TRP A 102 -10.18 -1.04 12.01
CA TRP A 102 -10.53 -0.31 10.78
C TRP A 102 -10.84 -1.23 9.60
N ARG A 103 -10.09 -2.33 9.46
CA ARG A 103 -10.38 -3.32 8.41
C ARG A 103 -11.77 -3.96 8.60
N ASN A 104 -12.12 -4.33 9.84
CA ASN A 104 -13.42 -4.93 10.17
C ASN A 104 -14.57 -3.93 10.04
N GLU A 105 -14.34 -2.66 10.42
CA GLU A 105 -15.26 -1.55 10.17
C GLU A 105 -15.51 -1.38 8.66
N ALA A 106 -14.46 -1.38 7.83
CA ALA A 106 -14.59 -1.32 6.38
C ALA A 106 -15.37 -2.51 5.80
N ILE A 107 -15.12 -3.74 6.27
CA ILE A 107 -15.90 -4.92 5.85
C ILE A 107 -17.38 -4.75 6.20
N THR A 108 -17.68 -4.28 7.41
CA THR A 108 -19.06 -4.06 7.88
C THR A 108 -19.75 -2.93 7.09
N ALA A 109 -19.03 -1.84 6.82
CA ALA A 109 -19.53 -0.73 6.02
C ALA A 109 -19.78 -1.14 4.56
N ILE A 110 -18.90 -1.95 3.97
CA ILE A 110 -19.09 -2.49 2.61
C ILE A 110 -20.29 -3.45 2.58
N ALA A 111 -20.47 -4.29 3.60
CA ALA A 111 -21.61 -5.20 3.67
C ALA A 111 -22.95 -4.47 3.80
N SER A 112 -22.98 -3.30 4.45
CA SER A 112 -24.19 -2.51 4.69
C SER A 112 -24.51 -1.51 3.57
N SER A 113 -23.49 -0.81 3.04
CA SER A 113 -23.67 0.27 2.07
C SER A 113 -23.22 -0.08 0.65
N GLY A 114 -22.55 -1.21 0.46
CA GLY A 114 -21.94 -1.60 -0.81
C GLY A 114 -20.55 -0.99 -1.02
N ARG A 115 -19.72 -1.69 -1.81
CA ARG A 115 -18.31 -1.32 -2.04
C ARG A 115 -18.14 0.05 -2.71
N LYS A 116 -19.03 0.40 -3.64
CA LYS A 116 -18.98 1.68 -4.36
C LYS A 116 -19.19 2.85 -3.40
N ASN A 117 -20.27 2.80 -2.62
CA ASN A 117 -20.62 3.85 -1.66
C ASN A 117 -19.57 3.97 -0.55
N TRP A 118 -19.03 2.84 -0.09
CA TRP A 118 -17.91 2.86 0.87
C TRP A 118 -16.68 3.58 0.30
N LYS A 119 -16.30 3.33 -0.97
CA LYS A 119 -15.17 4.02 -1.60
C LYS A 119 -15.38 5.52 -1.64
N GLU A 120 -16.56 5.98 -2.07
CA GLU A 120 -16.90 7.40 -2.12
C GLU A 120 -16.86 8.06 -0.72
N ALA A 121 -17.23 7.33 0.34
CA ALA A 121 -17.20 7.83 1.71
C ALA A 121 -15.81 7.74 2.38
N SER A 122 -14.96 6.79 1.98
CA SER A 122 -13.66 6.53 2.58
C SER A 122 -12.52 7.40 2.03
N GLY A 123 -12.82 8.24 1.02
CA GLY A 123 -11.87 9.06 0.28
C GLY A 123 -11.73 8.63 -1.17
#